data_AF-A0A923YU32-F1
#
_entry.id   AF-A0A923YU32-F1
#
_cell.length_a   1.000
_cell.length_b   1.000
_cell.length_c   1.000
_cell.angle_alpha   90.00
_cell.angle_beta   90.00
_cell.angle_gamma   90.00
#
_symmetry.space_group_name_H-M   'P 1'
#
loop_
_entity.id
_entity.type
_entity.pdbx_description
1 polymer ?
#
loop_
_entity_poly.entity_id
_entity_poly.type
_entity_poly.pdbx_seq_one_letter_code
_entity_poly.pdbx_strand_id
1 'polypeptide(L)'
;MTDTEIEQENKAIAREYKELLRISYQTLSLEDKKLIRKAFDVAVDAHKDQRRKSGEAYIFHPIAVAKIVASEIGLGPTAIAAALMHDVVEDTSITVQDIEKMFNPKVAQLVEGLTKIAQVQKDMNVSMQAENFRKMLLTLNDDVRVILIKLADRLHNMQTMDSMVEYKQTKIASETLYIYAPLAHRLGLYNIKIKLEDLGLKYTEPAIYNDIVSKIKETKEEQDEYIKNISSVLKTSLDKEGIEYTIKGRPKSIYSIRRKMKAQNVSYDEVYDKFALRIVYKSEVKEEKFLAWKIYSIVTDDYRPSPSRLRDWIS
;
A
#
# COMPACT_ATOMS: atom_id res chain seq x y z
N MET A 1 5.46 -11.75 -31.56
CA MET A 1 4.82 -12.73 -30.66
C MET A 1 4.15 -13.77 -31.54
N THR A 2 4.23 -15.05 -31.16
CA THR A 2 3.49 -16.12 -31.82
C THR A 2 2.02 -16.06 -31.43
N ASP A 3 1.11 -16.61 -32.24
CA ASP A 3 -0.34 -16.65 -31.93
C ASP A 3 -0.61 -17.32 -30.57
N THR A 4 0.20 -18.32 -30.22
CA THR A 4 0.16 -19.02 -28.92
C THR A 4 0.52 -18.10 -27.76
N GLU A 5 1.50 -17.22 -27.91
CA GLU A 5 1.90 -16.25 -26.87
C GLU A 5 0.82 -15.21 -26.63
N ILE A 6 0.15 -14.75 -27.69
CA ILE A 6 -0.96 -13.80 -27.61
C ILE A 6 -2.15 -14.43 -26.88
N GLU A 7 -2.46 -15.70 -27.16
CA GLU A 7 -3.53 -16.41 -26.47
C GLU A 7 -3.23 -16.61 -24.98
N GLN A 8 -1.98 -16.92 -24.63
CA GLN A 8 -1.55 -17.05 -23.24
C GLN A 8 -1.61 -15.71 -22.49
N GLU A 9 -1.14 -14.62 -23.11
CA GLU A 9 -1.21 -13.27 -22.55
C GLU A 9 -2.67 -12.85 -22.30
N ASN A 10 -3.56 -13.06 -23.27
CA ASN A 10 -4.99 -12.78 -23.13
C ASN A 10 -5.64 -13.59 -21.99
N LYS A 11 -5.27 -14.87 -21.83
CA LYS A 11 -5.72 -15.70 -20.70
C LYS A 11 -5.23 -15.15 -19.36
N ALA A 12 -3.99 -14.67 -19.29
CA ALA A 12 -3.45 -14.06 -18.08
C ALA A 12 -4.16 -12.74 -17.74
N ILE A 13 -4.37 -11.86 -18.72
CA ILE A 13 -5.12 -10.60 -18.53
C ILE A 13 -6.55 -10.88 -18.03
N ALA A 14 -7.24 -11.86 -18.62
CA ALA A 14 -8.57 -12.26 -18.17
C ALA A 14 -8.60 -12.81 -16.74
N ARG A 15 -7.53 -13.52 -16.32
CA ARG A 15 -7.38 -14.02 -14.95
C ARG A 15 -7.21 -12.88 -13.96
N GLU A 16 -6.33 -11.92 -14.26
CA GLU A 16 -6.09 -10.76 -13.40
C GLU A 16 -7.35 -9.89 -13.24
N TYR A 17 -8.11 -9.71 -14.33
CA TYR A 17 -9.39 -9.02 -14.30
C TYR A 17 -10.44 -9.74 -13.43
N LYS A 18 -10.55 -11.08 -13.55
CA LYS A 18 -11.46 -11.86 -12.71
C LYS A 18 -11.08 -11.76 -11.24
N GLU A 19 -9.78 -11.74 -10.94
CA GLU A 19 -9.31 -11.56 -9.57
C GLU A 19 -9.66 -10.18 -9.02
N LEU A 20 -9.47 -9.10 -9.81
CA LEU A 20 -9.88 -7.74 -9.45
C LEU A 20 -11.34 -7.68 -8.98
N LEU A 21 -12.26 -8.34 -9.71
CA LEU A 21 -13.68 -8.36 -9.33
C LEU A 21 -13.96 -9.16 -8.05
N ARG A 22 -13.08 -10.11 -7.68
CA ARG A 22 -13.26 -10.97 -6.51
C ARG A 22 -12.67 -10.38 -5.24
N ILE A 23 -11.58 -9.63 -5.35
CA ILE A 23 -10.84 -9.09 -4.19
C ILE A 23 -11.40 -7.77 -3.67
N SER A 24 -12.38 -7.18 -4.35
CA SER A 24 -13.04 -5.95 -3.91
C SER A 24 -13.65 -6.16 -2.53
N TYR A 25 -13.29 -5.29 -1.59
CA TYR A 25 -13.87 -5.29 -0.24
C TYR A 25 -15.37 -4.97 -0.27
N GLN A 26 -15.80 -4.20 -1.28
CA GLN A 26 -17.19 -3.83 -1.49
C GLN A 26 -17.91 -4.86 -2.35
N THR A 27 -19.16 -5.16 -1.98
CA THR A 27 -20.07 -5.94 -2.82
C THR A 27 -20.39 -5.16 -4.09
N LEU A 28 -19.87 -5.63 -5.22
CA LEU A 28 -20.12 -5.00 -6.53
C LEU A 28 -21.47 -5.46 -7.10
N SER A 29 -22.33 -4.50 -7.39
CA SER A 29 -23.59 -4.73 -8.11
C SER A 29 -23.33 -5.14 -9.57
N LEU A 30 -24.39 -5.56 -10.27
CA LEU A 30 -24.28 -5.86 -11.71
C LEU A 30 -23.91 -4.62 -12.53
N GLU A 31 -24.36 -3.44 -12.14
CA GLU A 31 -24.03 -2.18 -12.80
C GLU A 31 -22.57 -1.80 -12.56
N ASP A 32 -22.07 -2.01 -11.35
CA ASP A 32 -20.67 -1.77 -11.01
C ASP A 32 -19.72 -2.65 -11.82
N LYS A 33 -20.07 -3.93 -11.96
CA LYS A 33 -19.30 -4.87 -12.79
C LYS A 33 -19.31 -4.45 -14.25
N LYS A 34 -20.43 -3.96 -14.78
CA LYS A 34 -20.53 -3.42 -16.15
C LYS A 34 -19.66 -2.17 -16.32
N LEU A 35 -19.65 -1.26 -15.35
CA LEU A 35 -18.80 -0.07 -15.36
C LEU A 35 -17.31 -0.45 -15.39
N ILE A 36 -16.89 -1.31 -14.47
CA ILE A 36 -15.50 -1.78 -14.37
C ILE A 36 -15.11 -2.56 -15.63
N ARG A 37 -16.03 -3.37 -16.19
CA ARG A 37 -15.79 -4.07 -17.46
C ARG A 37 -15.55 -3.11 -18.61
N LYS A 38 -16.40 -2.10 -18.75
CA LYS A 38 -16.25 -1.08 -19.80
C LYS A 38 -14.92 -0.35 -19.67
N ALA A 39 -14.53 0.06 -18.46
CA ALA A 39 -13.23 0.71 -18.22
C ALA A 39 -12.05 -0.20 -18.54
N PHE A 40 -12.15 -1.48 -18.20
CA PHE A 40 -11.16 -2.49 -18.54
C PHE A 40 -11.02 -2.67 -20.05
N ASP A 41 -12.13 -2.82 -20.79
CA ASP A 41 -12.10 -3.01 -22.24
C ASP A 41 -11.48 -1.77 -22.94
N VAL A 42 -11.77 -0.56 -22.45
CA VAL A 42 -11.13 0.68 -22.93
C VAL A 42 -9.62 0.66 -22.67
N ALA A 43 -9.20 0.34 -21.45
CA ALA A 43 -7.78 0.30 -21.11
C ALA A 43 -7.01 -0.77 -21.91
N VAL A 44 -7.62 -1.93 -22.15
CA VAL A 44 -7.02 -3.01 -22.95
C VAL A 44 -6.80 -2.55 -24.40
N ASP A 45 -7.80 -1.93 -25.03
CA ASP A 45 -7.66 -1.44 -26.41
C ASP A 45 -6.69 -0.27 -26.50
N ALA A 46 -6.74 0.66 -25.55
CA ALA A 46 -5.86 1.83 -25.51
C ALA A 46 -4.38 1.43 -25.41
N HIS A 47 -4.07 0.41 -24.59
CA HIS A 47 -2.69 -0.03 -24.32
C HIS A 47 -2.27 -1.31 -25.09
N LYS A 48 -3.01 -1.72 -26.12
CA LYS A 48 -2.79 -3.02 -26.82
C LYS A 48 -1.39 -3.18 -27.42
N ASP A 49 -0.85 -2.09 -27.97
CA ASP A 49 0.47 -2.04 -28.61
C ASP A 49 1.58 -1.60 -27.64
N GLN A 50 1.22 -1.26 -26.40
CA GLN A 50 2.17 -0.78 -25.39
C GLN A 50 2.74 -1.95 -24.58
N ARG A 51 4.05 -1.89 -24.33
CA ARG A 51 4.77 -2.86 -23.50
C ARG A 51 5.59 -2.13 -22.43
N ARG A 52 5.72 -2.75 -21.25
CA ARG A 52 6.62 -2.28 -20.20
C ARG A 52 8.06 -2.59 -20.55
N LYS A 53 9.00 -1.96 -19.83
CA LYS A 53 10.45 -2.25 -19.97
C LYS A 53 10.82 -3.69 -19.64
N SER A 54 10.01 -4.38 -18.85
CA SER A 54 10.13 -5.81 -18.58
C SER A 54 9.76 -6.69 -19.78
N GLY A 55 9.07 -6.15 -20.79
CA GLY A 55 8.53 -6.87 -21.94
C GLY A 55 7.05 -7.27 -21.80
N GLU A 56 6.45 -7.11 -20.61
CA GLU A 56 5.04 -7.47 -20.35
C GLU A 56 4.06 -6.45 -20.96
N ALA A 57 2.82 -6.90 -21.26
CA ALA A 57 1.73 -6.01 -21.67
C ALA A 57 1.49 -4.89 -20.64
N TYR A 58 1.38 -3.65 -21.13
CA TYR A 58 1.22 -2.50 -20.24
C TYR A 58 -0.04 -2.59 -19.36
N ILE A 59 -1.10 -3.21 -19.89
CA ILE A 59 -2.39 -3.39 -19.22
C ILE A 59 -2.30 -4.08 -17.84
N PHE A 60 -1.27 -4.90 -17.59
CA PHE A 60 -1.06 -5.50 -16.27
C PHE A 60 -0.89 -4.44 -15.17
N HIS A 61 -0.30 -3.28 -15.51
CA HIS A 61 -0.13 -2.19 -14.56
C HIS A 61 -1.46 -1.54 -14.14
N PRO A 62 -2.31 -1.01 -15.04
CA PRO A 62 -3.61 -0.49 -14.65
C PRO A 62 -4.47 -1.50 -13.88
N ILE A 63 -4.42 -2.79 -14.25
CA ILE A 63 -5.12 -3.85 -13.49
C ILE A 63 -4.56 -3.94 -12.06
N ALA A 64 -3.25 -3.99 -11.89
CA ALA A 64 -2.64 -4.09 -10.58
C ALA A 64 -2.89 -2.85 -9.70
N VAL A 65 -2.88 -1.64 -10.28
CA VAL A 65 -3.28 -0.41 -9.58
C VAL A 65 -4.74 -0.50 -9.14
N ALA A 66 -5.64 -0.93 -10.03
CA ALA A 66 -7.04 -1.14 -9.69
C ALA A 66 -7.22 -2.19 -8.58
N LYS A 67 -6.41 -3.26 -8.56
CA LYS A 67 -6.41 -4.27 -7.49
C LYS A 67 -6.01 -3.67 -6.14
N ILE A 68 -4.98 -2.82 -6.10
CA ILE A 68 -4.57 -2.10 -4.88
C ILE A 68 -5.69 -1.16 -4.41
N VAL A 69 -6.30 -0.42 -5.33
CA VAL A 69 -7.43 0.49 -5.04
C VAL A 69 -8.63 -0.27 -4.46
N ALA A 70 -8.97 -1.43 -5.03
CA ALA A 70 -10.11 -2.25 -4.62
C ALA A 70 -9.90 -2.98 -3.28
N SER A 71 -8.69 -3.49 -3.04
CA SER A 71 -8.41 -4.40 -1.91
C SER A 71 -7.65 -3.76 -0.73
N GLU A 72 -6.67 -2.89 -1.00
CA GLU A 72 -5.86 -2.27 0.06
C GLU A 72 -6.43 -0.94 0.54
N ILE A 73 -7.02 -0.17 -0.37
CA ILE A 73 -7.66 1.12 -0.04
C ILE A 73 -9.16 0.94 0.19
N GLY A 74 -9.81 0.02 -0.52
CA GLY A 74 -11.23 -0.27 -0.37
C GLY A 74 -12.15 0.75 -1.05
N LEU A 75 -11.70 1.37 -2.14
CA LEU A 75 -12.52 2.32 -2.89
C LEU A 75 -13.56 1.61 -3.78
N GLY A 76 -14.64 2.35 -4.05
CA GLY A 76 -15.76 1.86 -4.85
C GLY A 76 -15.51 1.83 -6.37
N PRO A 77 -16.50 1.36 -7.13
CA PRO A 77 -16.38 1.01 -8.55
C PRO A 77 -15.97 2.18 -9.45
N THR A 78 -16.40 3.41 -9.15
CA THR A 78 -15.97 4.62 -9.87
C THR A 78 -14.46 4.84 -9.79
N ALA A 79 -13.85 4.61 -8.62
CA ALA A 79 -12.42 4.77 -8.42
C ALA A 79 -11.64 3.61 -9.04
N ILE A 80 -12.18 2.39 -9.01
CA ILE A 80 -11.61 1.23 -9.70
C ILE A 80 -11.59 1.47 -11.22
N ALA A 81 -12.69 1.98 -11.79
CA ALA A 81 -12.77 2.34 -13.20
C ALA A 81 -11.76 3.45 -13.57
N ALA A 82 -11.65 4.50 -12.75
CA ALA A 82 -10.66 5.55 -12.96
C ALA A 82 -9.21 5.03 -12.85
N ALA A 83 -8.94 4.11 -11.92
CA ALA A 83 -7.63 3.47 -11.78
C ALA A 83 -7.24 2.61 -13.00
N LEU A 84 -8.20 1.91 -13.61
CA LEU A 84 -7.96 1.18 -14.87
C LEU A 84 -7.61 2.12 -16.03
N MET A 85 -8.09 3.37 -16.00
CA MET A 85 -7.93 4.33 -17.09
C MET A 85 -6.92 5.45 -16.77
N HIS A 86 -6.19 5.36 -15.65
CA HIS A 86 -5.42 6.50 -15.15
C HIS A 86 -4.34 7.00 -16.11
N ASP A 87 -3.71 6.10 -16.87
CA ASP A 87 -2.69 6.42 -17.87
C ASP A 87 -3.24 6.47 -19.30
N VAL A 88 -4.52 6.15 -19.51
CA VAL A 88 -5.11 6.09 -20.86
C VAL A 88 -5.04 7.45 -21.54
N VAL A 89 -5.34 8.53 -20.81
CA VAL A 89 -5.30 9.89 -21.36
C VAL A 89 -3.87 10.38 -21.62
N GLU A 90 -2.90 9.89 -20.84
CA GLU A 90 -1.52 10.34 -20.96
C GLU A 90 -0.75 9.63 -22.07
N ASP A 91 -1.02 8.34 -22.27
CA ASP A 91 -0.23 7.47 -23.15
C ASP A 91 -0.89 7.20 -24.50
N THR A 92 -2.14 7.63 -24.70
CA THR A 92 -2.92 7.29 -25.90
C THR A 92 -3.64 8.50 -26.49
N SER A 93 -4.31 8.32 -27.63
CA SER A 93 -5.07 9.39 -28.30
C SER A 93 -6.42 9.70 -27.63
N ILE A 94 -6.83 8.93 -26.62
CA ILE A 94 -8.12 9.11 -25.94
C ILE A 94 -8.06 10.35 -25.05
N THR A 95 -9.02 11.26 -25.19
CA THR A 95 -9.08 12.50 -24.40
C THR A 95 -10.01 12.36 -23.18
N VAL A 96 -9.89 13.30 -22.23
CA VAL A 96 -10.83 13.40 -21.09
C VAL A 96 -12.27 13.58 -21.59
N GLN A 97 -12.48 14.30 -22.68
CA GLN A 97 -13.81 14.50 -23.28
C GLN A 97 -14.40 13.20 -23.82
N ASP A 98 -13.57 12.30 -24.35
CA ASP A 98 -14.01 10.98 -24.79
C ASP A 98 -14.41 10.12 -23.59
N ILE A 99 -13.65 10.18 -22.50
CA ILE A 99 -14.00 9.50 -21.24
C ILE A 99 -15.32 10.04 -20.68
N GLU A 100 -15.56 11.35 -20.74
CA GLU A 100 -16.83 11.95 -20.30
C GLU A 100 -18.02 11.50 -21.13
N LYS A 101 -17.86 11.27 -22.44
CA LYS A 101 -18.91 10.71 -23.29
C LYS A 101 -19.15 9.22 -23.02
N MET A 102 -18.09 8.49 -22.68
CA MET A 102 -18.14 7.04 -22.49
C MET A 102 -18.57 6.64 -21.07
N PHE A 103 -18.29 7.47 -20.07
CA PHE A 103 -18.49 7.14 -18.65
C PHE A 103 -19.30 8.22 -17.95
N ASN A 104 -19.60 8.00 -16.67
CA ASN A 104 -20.26 9.03 -15.88
C ASN A 104 -19.30 10.23 -15.67
N PRO A 105 -19.85 11.45 -15.42
CA PRO A 105 -19.02 12.64 -15.19
C PRO A 105 -18.00 12.48 -14.06
N LYS A 106 -18.30 11.61 -13.09
CA LYS A 106 -17.44 11.40 -11.93
C LYS A 106 -16.17 10.62 -12.26
N VAL A 107 -16.23 9.64 -13.16
CA VAL A 107 -15.04 8.94 -13.67
C VAL A 107 -14.16 9.90 -14.45
N ALA A 108 -14.75 10.71 -15.33
CA ALA A 108 -14.01 11.71 -16.11
C ALA A 108 -13.28 12.71 -15.21
N GLN A 109 -13.95 13.24 -14.19
CA GLN A 109 -13.34 14.14 -13.21
C GLN A 109 -12.13 13.51 -12.48
N LEU A 110 -12.22 12.22 -12.12
CA LEU A 110 -11.10 11.52 -11.47
C LEU A 110 -9.92 11.34 -12.42
N VAL A 111 -10.17 10.94 -13.66
CA VAL A 111 -9.10 10.75 -14.67
C VAL A 111 -8.45 12.08 -15.04
N GLU A 112 -9.24 13.15 -15.16
CA GLU A 112 -8.73 14.50 -15.37
C GLU A 112 -7.81 14.94 -14.21
N GLY A 113 -8.24 14.72 -12.96
CA GLY A 113 -7.44 15.03 -11.77
C GLY A 113 -6.11 14.26 -11.74
N LEU A 114 -6.12 12.99 -12.15
CA LEU A 114 -4.91 12.16 -12.26
C LEU A 114 -3.94 12.70 -13.32
N THR A 115 -4.47 13.03 -14.50
CA THR A 115 -3.70 13.58 -15.63
C THR A 115 -3.05 14.92 -15.27
N LYS A 116 -3.79 15.81 -14.60
CA LYS A 116 -3.27 17.12 -14.14
C LYS A 116 -2.10 16.96 -13.17
N ILE A 117 -2.19 16.02 -12.22
CA ILE A 117 -1.07 15.76 -11.30
C ILE A 117 0.19 15.35 -12.07
N ALA A 118 0.05 14.46 -13.05
CA ALA A 118 1.19 13.97 -13.79
C ALA A 118 1.84 15.04 -14.70
N GLN A 119 1.05 15.91 -15.32
CA GLN A 119 1.56 17.06 -16.06
C GLN A 119 2.40 17.98 -15.17
N VAL A 120 1.86 18.36 -14.00
CA VAL A 120 2.58 19.22 -13.07
C VAL A 120 3.86 18.54 -12.54
N GLN A 121 3.86 17.21 -12.36
CA GLN A 121 5.08 16.47 -12.01
C GLN A 121 6.15 16.53 -13.11
N LYS A 122 5.75 16.45 -14.39
CA LYS A 122 6.67 16.50 -15.53
C LYS A 122 7.35 17.87 -15.65
N ASP A 123 6.61 18.95 -15.39
CA ASP A 123 7.11 20.33 -15.50
C ASP A 123 8.06 20.72 -14.36
N MET A 124 7.91 20.12 -13.18
CA MET A 124 8.62 20.56 -11.96
C MET A 124 9.98 19.90 -11.72
N ASN A 125 10.76 19.66 -12.78
CA ASN A 125 12.04 18.98 -12.66
C ASN A 125 13.14 19.73 -11.85
N VAL A 126 12.91 20.95 -11.33
CA VAL A 126 13.95 21.71 -10.61
C VAL A 126 13.39 22.58 -9.48
N SER A 127 13.71 22.22 -8.22
CA SER A 127 13.68 23.07 -6.99
C SER A 127 12.40 23.20 -6.14
N MET A 128 11.25 22.62 -6.50
CA MET A 128 10.08 22.66 -5.60
C MET A 128 10.33 21.87 -4.31
N GLN A 129 10.37 22.58 -3.17
CA GLN A 129 10.36 21.97 -1.85
C GLN A 129 9.18 20.99 -1.76
N ALA A 130 9.38 19.77 -1.25
CA ALA A 130 8.30 18.80 -1.20
C ALA A 130 7.11 19.23 -0.35
N GLU A 131 7.27 20.23 0.52
CA GLU A 131 6.17 20.82 1.25
C GLU A 131 5.21 21.58 0.31
N ASN A 132 5.75 22.31 -0.67
CA ASN A 132 4.95 22.97 -1.70
C ASN A 132 4.31 21.94 -2.64
N PHE A 133 5.03 20.88 -2.99
CA PHE A 133 4.46 19.77 -3.75
C PHE A 133 3.33 19.06 -2.99
N ARG A 134 3.49 18.84 -1.69
CA ARG A 134 2.49 18.25 -0.82
C ARG A 134 1.26 19.13 -0.66
N LYS A 135 1.45 20.44 -0.46
CA LYS A 135 0.35 21.42 -0.42
C LYS A 135 -0.39 21.42 -1.75
N MET A 136 0.35 21.47 -2.85
CA MET A 136 -0.20 21.43 -4.21
C MET A 136 -1.03 20.17 -4.48
N LEU A 137 -0.51 18.98 -4.15
CA LEU A 137 -1.27 17.72 -4.33
C LEU A 137 -2.60 17.72 -3.56
N LEU A 138 -2.62 18.32 -2.37
CA LEU A 138 -3.82 18.44 -1.53
C LEU A 138 -4.78 19.54 -2.01
N THR A 139 -4.28 20.61 -2.63
CA THR A 139 -5.09 21.72 -3.13
C THR A 139 -5.58 21.53 -4.56
N LEU A 140 -4.92 20.67 -5.36
CA LEU A 140 -5.26 20.46 -6.77
C LEU A 140 -6.50 19.58 -6.97
N ASN A 141 -6.96 18.86 -5.95
CA ASN A 141 -8.07 17.93 -6.12
C ASN A 141 -9.11 18.05 -5.00
N ASP A 142 -10.31 18.46 -5.38
CA ASP A 142 -11.50 18.44 -4.54
C ASP A 142 -11.94 17.02 -4.17
N ASP A 143 -11.44 16.00 -4.88
CA ASP A 143 -11.75 14.60 -4.65
C ASP A 143 -10.52 13.81 -4.17
N VAL A 144 -10.53 13.44 -2.88
CA VAL A 144 -9.44 12.66 -2.24
C VAL A 144 -9.13 11.35 -2.95
N ARG A 145 -10.08 10.77 -3.71
CA ARG A 145 -9.87 9.53 -4.45
C ARG A 145 -8.78 9.65 -5.51
N VAL A 146 -8.56 10.83 -6.08
CA VAL A 146 -7.46 11.07 -7.03
C VAL A 146 -6.11 10.80 -6.37
N ILE A 147 -5.90 11.33 -5.16
CA ILE A 147 -4.67 11.13 -4.41
C ILE A 147 -4.50 9.66 -4.01
N LEU A 148 -5.60 9.01 -3.62
CA LEU A 148 -5.59 7.59 -3.24
C LEU A 148 -5.21 6.69 -4.42
N ILE A 149 -5.76 6.95 -5.61
CA ILE A 149 -5.38 6.24 -6.84
C ILE A 149 -3.90 6.52 -7.17
N LYS A 150 -3.42 7.76 -7.01
CA LYS A 150 -2.00 8.08 -7.26
C LYS A 150 -1.03 7.38 -6.30
N LEU A 151 -1.44 7.16 -5.04
CA LEU A 151 -0.68 6.37 -4.08
C LEU A 151 -0.63 4.89 -4.48
N ALA A 152 -1.73 4.34 -5.00
CA ALA A 152 -1.77 2.97 -5.53
C ALA A 152 -0.87 2.81 -6.77
N ASP A 153 -0.94 3.76 -7.70
CA ASP A 153 -0.04 3.85 -8.86
C ASP A 153 1.43 3.86 -8.40
N ARG A 154 1.78 4.78 -7.49
CA ARG A 154 3.15 4.87 -6.96
C ARG A 154 3.60 3.57 -6.29
N LEU A 155 2.73 2.91 -5.53
CA LEU A 155 3.06 1.63 -4.89
C LEU A 155 3.38 0.55 -5.93
N HIS A 156 2.55 0.40 -6.97
CA HIS A 156 2.80 -0.57 -8.02
C HIS A 156 4.07 -0.26 -8.80
N ASN A 157 4.33 1.02 -9.07
CA ASN A 157 5.58 1.43 -9.72
C ASN A 157 6.79 1.04 -8.88
N MET A 158 6.78 1.31 -7.57
CA MET A 158 7.85 0.89 -6.65
C MET A 158 8.06 -0.63 -6.61
N GLN A 159 6.99 -1.42 -6.77
CA GLN A 159 7.06 -2.89 -6.82
C GLN A 159 7.70 -3.43 -8.11
N THR A 160 7.71 -2.63 -9.18
CA THR A 160 8.10 -3.08 -10.54
C THR A 160 9.33 -2.33 -11.10
N MET A 161 10.12 -1.66 -10.24
CA MET A 161 11.28 -0.88 -10.68
C MET A 161 12.54 -1.69 -10.95
N ASP A 162 12.59 -2.99 -10.66
CA ASP A 162 13.81 -3.80 -10.70
C ASP A 162 14.51 -3.77 -12.07
N SER A 163 13.77 -3.59 -13.17
CA SER A 163 14.32 -3.48 -14.54
C SER A 163 14.77 -2.06 -14.94
N MET A 164 14.69 -1.07 -14.05
CA MET A 164 15.06 0.32 -14.32
C MET A 164 16.54 0.60 -13.98
N VAL A 165 17.11 1.61 -14.63
CA VAL A 165 18.45 2.12 -14.30
C VAL A 165 18.49 2.73 -12.89
N GLU A 166 19.60 2.49 -12.18
CA GLU A 166 19.78 2.82 -10.76
C GLU A 166 19.46 4.28 -10.43
N TYR A 167 19.96 5.24 -11.22
CA TYR A 167 19.69 6.66 -10.95
C TYR A 167 18.19 7.00 -10.98
N LYS A 168 17.39 6.31 -11.81
CA LYS A 168 15.93 6.50 -11.84
C LYS A 168 15.28 5.83 -10.64
N GLN A 169 15.74 4.64 -10.25
CA GLN A 169 15.26 3.94 -9.06
C GLN A 169 15.45 4.82 -7.82
N THR A 170 16.67 5.35 -7.62
CA THR A 170 17.00 6.21 -6.47
C THR A 170 16.18 7.51 -6.47
N LYS A 171 15.97 8.14 -7.64
CA LYS A 171 15.11 9.34 -7.76
C LYS A 171 13.68 9.04 -7.33
N ILE A 172 13.05 8.00 -7.90
CA ILE A 172 11.67 7.62 -7.62
C ILE A 172 11.50 7.16 -6.16
N ALA A 173 12.46 6.42 -5.63
CA ALA A 173 12.45 5.96 -4.25
C ALA A 173 12.60 7.11 -3.25
N SER A 174 13.46 8.09 -3.55
CA SER A 174 13.62 9.29 -2.72
C SER A 174 12.34 10.16 -2.71
N GLU A 175 11.72 10.35 -3.87
CA GLU A 175 10.41 11.01 -3.99
C GLU A 175 9.34 10.25 -3.17
N THR A 176 9.35 8.91 -3.25
CA THR A 176 8.44 8.04 -2.51
C THR A 176 8.56 8.21 -1.00
N LEU A 177 9.78 8.18 -0.47
CA LEU A 177 10.05 8.35 0.96
C LEU A 177 9.69 9.74 1.46
N TYR A 178 9.94 10.78 0.65
CA TYR A 178 9.79 12.16 1.09
C TYR A 178 8.37 12.71 0.91
N ILE A 179 7.64 12.25 -0.10
CA ILE A 179 6.30 12.75 -0.45
C ILE A 179 5.22 11.71 -0.16
N TYR A 180 5.28 10.55 -0.82
CA TYR A 180 4.14 9.62 -0.87
C TYR A 180 3.96 8.82 0.42
N ALA A 181 5.03 8.34 1.06
CA ALA A 181 4.93 7.64 2.34
C ALA A 181 4.36 8.54 3.45
N PRO A 182 4.83 9.80 3.63
CA PRO A 182 4.21 10.75 4.57
C PRO A 182 2.77 11.14 4.21
N LEU A 183 2.41 11.13 2.92
CA LEU A 183 1.04 11.38 2.47
C LEU A 183 0.12 10.21 2.82
N ALA A 184 0.54 8.98 2.52
CA ALA A 184 -0.16 7.76 2.94
C ALA A 184 -0.36 7.70 4.46
N HIS A 185 0.65 8.09 5.24
CA HIS A 185 0.53 8.21 6.70
C HIS A 185 -0.60 9.16 7.12
N ARG A 186 -0.65 10.36 6.52
CA ARG A 186 -1.66 11.38 6.85
C ARG A 186 -3.08 10.94 6.47
N LEU A 187 -3.22 10.12 5.43
CA LEU A 187 -4.50 9.55 4.99
C LEU A 187 -4.88 8.26 5.74
N GLY A 188 -4.12 7.85 6.76
CA GLY A 188 -4.39 6.65 7.54
C GLY A 188 -4.06 5.33 6.83
N LEU A 189 -3.41 5.38 5.66
CA LEU A 189 -3.02 4.21 4.86
C LEU A 189 -1.70 3.60 5.35
N TYR A 190 -1.69 3.13 6.60
CA TYR A 190 -0.47 2.63 7.25
C TYR A 190 0.19 1.44 6.55
N ASN A 191 -0.61 0.54 5.97
CA ASN A 191 -0.07 -0.62 5.24
C ASN A 191 0.66 -0.20 3.97
N ILE A 192 0.04 0.68 3.17
CA ILE A 192 0.66 1.25 1.97
C ILE A 192 1.90 2.06 2.34
N LYS A 193 1.81 2.88 3.39
CA LYS A 193 2.95 3.64 3.93
C LYS A 193 4.14 2.75 4.25
N ILE A 194 3.92 1.63 4.95
CA ILE A 194 4.98 0.66 5.28
C ILE A 194 5.60 0.05 4.02
N LYS A 195 4.77 -0.36 3.05
CA LYS A 195 5.25 -0.92 1.78
C LYS A 195 6.09 0.09 1.00
N LEU A 196 5.62 1.34 0.88
CA LEU A 196 6.34 2.42 0.22
C LEU A 196 7.68 2.74 0.91
N GLU A 197 7.71 2.70 2.24
CA GLU A 197 8.92 2.92 3.03
C GLU A 197 9.96 1.81 2.84
N ASP A 198 9.53 0.54 2.93
CA ASP A 198 10.42 -0.61 2.77
C ASP A 198 10.95 -0.69 1.33
N LEU A 199 10.10 -0.47 0.31
CA LEU A 199 10.53 -0.38 -1.08
C LEU A 199 11.41 0.85 -1.31
N GLY A 200 11.11 1.98 -0.67
CA GLY A 200 11.96 3.17 -0.71
C GLY A 200 13.39 2.84 -0.26
N LEU A 201 13.53 2.20 0.90
CA LEU A 201 14.84 1.79 1.42
C LEU A 201 15.55 0.78 0.52
N LYS A 202 14.81 -0.19 -0.05
CA LYS A 202 15.36 -1.20 -0.97
C LYS A 202 16.16 -0.55 -2.10
N TYR A 203 15.70 0.58 -2.65
CA TYR A 203 16.37 1.24 -3.76
C TYR A 203 17.27 2.41 -3.34
N THR A 204 17.06 3.06 -2.19
CA THR A 204 17.96 4.14 -1.73
C THR A 204 19.20 3.65 -1.00
N GLU A 205 19.09 2.57 -0.22
CA GLU A 205 20.19 1.98 0.57
C GLU A 205 20.17 0.43 0.45
N PRO A 206 20.39 -0.14 -0.76
CA PRO A 206 20.18 -1.57 -1.02
C PRO A 206 21.04 -2.48 -0.15
N ALA A 207 22.30 -2.12 0.12
CA ALA A 207 23.20 -2.90 0.97
C ALA A 207 22.65 -3.03 2.41
N ILE A 208 22.14 -1.93 2.96
CA ILE A 208 21.58 -1.89 4.31
C ILE A 208 20.23 -2.63 4.36
N TYR A 209 19.40 -2.47 3.33
CA TYR A 209 18.16 -3.23 3.20
C TYR A 209 18.44 -4.73 3.24
N ASN A 210 19.38 -5.21 2.42
CA ASN A 210 19.73 -6.63 2.32
C ASN A 210 20.37 -7.18 3.61
N ASP A 211 21.20 -6.39 4.30
CA ASP A 211 21.75 -6.76 5.62
C ASP A 211 20.63 -6.99 6.65
N ILE A 212 19.68 -6.04 6.75
CA ILE A 212 18.55 -6.15 7.68
C ILE A 212 17.66 -7.34 7.30
N VAL A 213 17.38 -7.58 6.02
CA VAL A 213 16.60 -8.74 5.55
C VAL A 213 17.26 -10.05 5.96
N SER A 214 18.58 -10.15 5.78
CA SER A 214 19.34 -11.36 6.11
C SER A 214 19.28 -11.64 7.61
N LYS A 215 19.51 -10.62 8.45
CA LYS A 215 19.44 -10.73 9.91
C LYS A 215 18.04 -11.07 10.43
N ILE A 216 16.99 -10.51 9.82
CA ILE A 216 15.60 -10.89 10.15
C ILE A 216 15.37 -12.38 9.83
N LYS A 217 15.91 -12.87 8.71
CA LYS A 217 15.75 -14.28 8.31
C LYS A 217 16.49 -15.22 9.25
N GLU A 218 17.72 -14.88 9.64
CA GLU A 218 18.54 -15.65 10.59
C GLU A 218 17.87 -15.75 11.97
N THR A 219 17.30 -14.66 12.46
CA THR A 219 16.69 -14.61 13.81
C THR A 219 15.22 -15.03 13.83
N LYS A 220 14.66 -15.48 12.69
CA LYS A 220 13.22 -15.72 12.56
C LYS A 220 12.72 -16.87 13.44
N GLU A 221 13.44 -18.00 13.43
CA GLU A 221 13.01 -19.20 14.16
C GLU A 221 13.00 -18.95 15.67
N GLU A 222 14.08 -18.36 16.19
CA GLU A 222 14.17 -17.94 17.60
C GLU A 222 13.07 -16.95 17.99
N GLN A 223 12.77 -15.99 17.12
CA GLN A 223 11.70 -15.02 17.34
C GLN A 223 10.31 -15.66 17.34
N ASP A 224 10.03 -16.55 16.40
CA ASP A 224 8.75 -17.25 16.29
C ASP A 224 8.52 -18.15 17.53
N GLU A 225 9.56 -18.81 18.01
CA GLU A 225 9.51 -19.60 19.26
C GLU A 225 9.27 -18.70 20.48
N TYR A 226 9.99 -17.58 20.59
CA TYR A 226 9.80 -16.63 21.68
C TYR A 226 8.38 -16.05 21.71
N ILE A 227 7.85 -15.64 20.54
CA ILE A 227 6.47 -15.14 20.40
C ILE A 227 5.48 -16.24 20.77
N LYS A 228 5.71 -17.50 20.36
CA LYS A 228 4.83 -18.63 20.69
C LYS A 228 4.80 -18.88 22.20
N ASN A 229 5.95 -18.82 22.87
CA ASN A 229 6.06 -19.00 24.31
C ASN A 229 5.28 -17.91 25.06
N ILE A 230 5.53 -16.63 24.76
CA ILE A 230 4.78 -15.51 25.37
C ILE A 230 3.28 -15.63 25.06
N SER A 231 2.93 -15.93 23.81
CA SER A 231 1.52 -16.06 23.40
C SER A 231 0.83 -17.19 24.16
N SER A 232 1.53 -18.28 24.49
CA SER A 232 0.95 -19.40 25.24
C SER A 232 0.62 -19.04 26.69
N VAL A 233 1.50 -18.27 27.33
CA VAL A 233 1.30 -17.76 28.70
C VAL A 233 0.12 -16.80 28.71
N LEU A 234 0.14 -15.79 27.83
CA LEU A 234 -0.93 -14.80 27.74
C LEU A 234 -2.26 -15.43 27.37
N LYS A 235 -2.28 -16.46 26.50
CA LYS A 235 -3.51 -17.17 26.17
C LYS A 235 -4.15 -17.80 27.40
N THR A 236 -3.35 -18.49 28.21
CA THR A 236 -3.82 -19.12 29.45
C THR A 236 -4.43 -18.09 30.40
N SER A 237 -3.81 -16.91 30.54
CA SER A 237 -4.30 -15.83 31.40
C SER A 237 -5.57 -15.17 30.84
N LEU A 238 -5.65 -14.94 29.53
CA LEU A 238 -6.80 -14.31 28.88
C LEU A 238 -8.03 -15.25 28.77
N ASP A 239 -7.81 -16.55 28.56
CA ASP A 239 -8.88 -17.55 28.45
C ASP A 239 -9.60 -17.73 29.79
N LYS A 240 -8.87 -17.66 30.92
CA LYS A 240 -9.45 -17.68 32.28
C LYS A 240 -10.44 -16.55 32.52
N GLU A 241 -10.19 -15.41 31.88
CA GLU A 241 -11.00 -14.20 32.00
C GLU A 241 -12.16 -14.13 31.00
N GLY A 242 -12.35 -15.18 30.19
CA GLY A 242 -13.46 -15.31 29.24
C GLY A 242 -13.41 -14.31 28.08
N ILE A 243 -12.24 -13.78 27.74
CA ILE A 243 -12.11 -12.76 26.68
C ILE A 243 -12.04 -13.45 25.31
N GLU A 244 -12.81 -12.97 24.34
CA GLU A 244 -12.65 -13.37 22.93
C GLU A 244 -11.53 -12.56 22.27
N TYR A 245 -10.39 -13.18 21.92
CA TYR A 245 -9.26 -12.47 21.33
C TYR A 245 -8.48 -13.30 20.30
N THR A 246 -7.58 -12.62 19.59
CA THR A 246 -6.58 -13.19 18.69
C THR A 246 -5.23 -12.52 18.94
N ILE A 247 -4.22 -13.32 19.26
CA ILE A 247 -2.83 -12.86 19.39
C ILE A 247 -2.11 -13.07 18.07
N LYS A 248 -1.41 -12.04 17.58
CA LYS A 248 -0.58 -12.10 16.38
C LYS A 248 0.79 -11.50 16.65
N GLY A 249 1.84 -12.19 16.23
CA GLY A 249 3.16 -11.60 16.08
C GLY A 249 3.14 -10.51 15.00
N ARG A 250 3.71 -9.35 15.30
CA ARG A 250 3.87 -8.24 14.37
C ARG A 250 5.37 -7.97 14.20
N PRO A 251 6.00 -8.46 13.11
CA PRO A 251 7.34 -8.03 12.78
C PRO A 251 7.32 -6.53 12.45
N LYS A 252 8.42 -5.84 12.77
CA LYS A 252 8.59 -4.45 12.34
C LYS A 252 9.03 -4.38 10.90
N SER A 253 8.65 -3.29 10.24
CA SER A 253 9.11 -3.02 8.88
C SER A 253 10.61 -2.75 8.86
N ILE A 254 11.25 -3.09 7.74
CA ILE A 254 12.70 -2.95 7.56
C ILE A 254 13.09 -1.48 7.69
N TYR A 255 12.29 -0.59 7.09
CA TYR A 255 12.47 0.85 7.22
C TYR A 255 12.38 1.34 8.67
N SER A 256 11.44 0.79 9.46
CA SER A 256 11.30 1.17 10.86
C SER A 256 12.51 0.75 11.70
N ILE A 257 13.07 -0.42 11.41
CA ILE A 257 14.31 -0.91 12.04
C ILE A 257 15.46 0.02 11.67
N ARG A 258 15.68 0.28 10.38
CA ARG A 258 16.71 1.20 9.89
C ARG A 258 16.58 2.60 10.51
N ARG A 259 15.36 3.13 10.59
CA ARG A 259 15.09 4.44 11.21
C ARG A 259 15.49 4.46 12.68
N LYS A 260 15.23 3.38 13.43
CA LYS A 260 15.66 3.27 14.83
C LYS A 260 17.18 3.14 14.97
N MET A 261 17.81 2.29 14.15
CA MET A 261 19.27 2.15 14.11
C MET A 261 19.95 3.51 13.92
N LYS A 262 19.44 4.31 12.98
CA LYS A 262 19.96 5.66 12.72
C LYS A 262 19.68 6.65 13.85
N ALA A 263 18.46 6.65 14.40
CA ALA A 263 18.07 7.58 15.47
C ALA A 263 18.80 7.31 16.79
N GLN A 264 19.11 6.05 17.08
CA GLN A 264 19.79 5.63 18.32
C GLN A 264 21.29 5.43 18.12
N ASN A 265 21.78 5.50 16.87
CA ASN A 265 23.15 5.20 16.48
C ASN A 265 23.62 3.81 16.96
N VAL A 266 22.78 2.80 16.73
CA VAL A 266 23.01 1.41 17.15
C VAL A 266 22.98 0.45 15.98
N SER A 267 23.65 -0.68 16.14
CA SER A 267 23.60 -1.81 15.20
C SER A 267 22.22 -2.50 15.21
N TYR A 268 22.01 -3.43 14.27
CA TYR A 268 20.78 -4.22 14.23
C TYR A 268 20.57 -4.99 15.55
N ASP A 269 21.63 -5.56 16.12
CA ASP A 269 21.54 -6.45 17.28
C ASP A 269 21.05 -5.73 18.53
N GLU A 270 21.47 -4.48 18.69
CA GLU A 270 21.16 -3.59 19.81
C GLU A 270 19.75 -2.98 19.75
N VAL A 271 19.00 -3.18 18.67
CA VAL A 271 17.61 -2.72 18.60
C VAL A 271 16.75 -3.60 19.51
N TYR A 272 16.45 -3.12 20.72
CA TYR A 272 15.66 -3.86 21.74
C TYR A 272 14.21 -4.21 21.36
N ASP A 273 13.69 -3.68 20.27
CA ASP A 273 12.26 -3.63 19.99
C ASP A 273 12.05 -4.04 18.52
N LYS A 274 12.51 -5.27 18.17
CA LYS A 274 12.45 -5.86 16.81
C LYS A 274 11.10 -6.48 16.49
N PHE A 275 10.46 -7.07 17.50
CA PHE A 275 9.16 -7.72 17.38
C PHE A 275 8.14 -7.05 18.30
N ALA A 276 6.86 -7.21 17.97
CA ALA A 276 5.76 -6.77 18.80
C ALA A 276 4.68 -7.86 18.79
N LEU A 277 3.93 -7.95 19.88
CA LEU A 277 2.76 -8.81 19.99
C LEU A 277 1.51 -7.93 19.90
N ARG A 278 0.57 -8.30 19.04
CA ARG A 278 -0.71 -7.61 18.88
C ARG A 278 -1.82 -8.50 19.39
N ILE A 279 -2.58 -7.99 20.35
CA ILE A 279 -3.82 -8.61 20.83
C ILE A 279 -4.97 -7.85 20.17
N VAL A 280 -5.79 -8.57 19.40
CA VAL A 280 -7.03 -8.06 18.81
C VAL A 280 -8.17 -8.75 19.54
N TYR A 281 -9.06 -8.00 20.18
CA TYR A 281 -10.14 -8.54 20.98
C TYR A 281 -11.50 -8.08 20.43
N LYS A 282 -12.53 -8.88 20.71
CA LYS A 282 -13.91 -8.54 20.38
C LYS A 282 -14.53 -7.85 21.58
N SER A 283 -15.30 -6.80 21.34
CA SER A 283 -15.89 -5.97 22.37
C SER A 283 -17.12 -5.25 21.85
N GLU A 284 -18.07 -4.95 22.74
CA GLU A 284 -19.10 -3.95 22.49
C GLU A 284 -18.52 -2.53 22.63
N VAL A 285 -19.04 -1.58 21.86
CA VAL A 285 -18.53 -0.18 21.81
C VAL A 285 -18.42 0.46 23.20
N LYS A 286 -19.32 0.12 24.13
CA LYS A 286 -19.31 0.67 25.50
C LYS A 286 -18.21 0.09 26.38
N GLU A 287 -17.73 -1.13 26.09
CA GLU A 287 -16.77 -1.87 26.91
C GLU A 287 -15.35 -1.85 26.33
N GLU A 288 -15.15 -1.30 25.13
CA GLU A 288 -13.88 -1.34 24.39
C GLU A 288 -12.69 -0.87 25.24
N LYS A 289 -12.86 0.27 25.91
CA LYS A 289 -11.84 0.85 26.79
C LYS A 289 -11.61 0.01 28.05
N PHE A 290 -12.67 -0.49 28.67
CA PHE A 290 -12.55 -1.31 29.87
C PHE A 290 -11.79 -2.62 29.57
N LEU A 291 -12.15 -3.30 28.49
CA LEU A 291 -11.49 -4.52 28.06
C LEU A 291 -10.03 -4.27 27.65
N ALA A 292 -9.70 -3.15 27.02
CA ALA A 292 -8.31 -2.79 26.72
C ALA A 292 -7.45 -2.72 27.99
N TRP A 293 -7.95 -2.03 29.02
CA TRP A 293 -7.25 -1.87 30.30
C TRP A 293 -7.22 -3.18 31.10
N LYS A 294 -8.29 -3.99 31.04
CA LYS A 294 -8.30 -5.34 31.62
C LYS A 294 -7.21 -6.21 31.00
N ILE A 295 -7.11 -6.25 29.67
CA ILE A 295 -6.08 -6.98 28.94
C ILE A 295 -4.68 -6.46 29.31
N TYR A 296 -4.50 -5.14 29.40
CA TYR A 296 -3.23 -4.56 29.85
C TYR A 296 -2.85 -5.04 31.26
N SER A 297 -3.81 -5.04 32.20
CA SER A 297 -3.60 -5.53 33.56
C SER A 297 -3.13 -7.00 33.58
N ILE A 298 -3.83 -7.86 32.82
CA ILE A 298 -3.50 -9.29 32.70
C ILE A 298 -2.07 -9.46 32.15
N VAL A 299 -1.68 -8.69 31.14
CA VAL A 299 -0.31 -8.71 30.62
C VAL A 299 0.69 -8.27 31.67
N THR A 300 0.35 -7.30 32.52
CA THR A 300 1.27 -6.80 33.56
C THR A 300 1.41 -7.72 34.76
N ASP A 301 0.47 -8.66 34.96
CA ASP A 301 0.59 -9.70 36.00
C ASP A 301 1.72 -10.68 35.66
N ASP A 302 1.89 -10.99 34.37
CA ASP A 302 2.95 -11.88 33.88
C ASP A 302 4.26 -11.13 33.57
N TYR A 303 4.20 -9.85 33.20
CA TYR A 303 5.36 -9.07 32.73
C TYR A 303 5.45 -7.67 33.32
N ARG A 304 6.61 -7.30 33.87
CA ARG A 304 6.81 -5.96 34.46
C ARG A 304 6.72 -4.85 33.40
N PRO A 305 5.78 -3.90 33.51
CA PRO A 305 5.65 -2.81 32.55
C PRO A 305 6.78 -1.78 32.68
N SER A 306 7.07 -1.10 31.57
CA SER A 306 7.96 0.07 31.53
C SER A 306 7.11 1.35 31.38
N PRO A 307 6.92 2.16 32.44
CA PRO A 307 6.02 3.31 32.41
C PRO A 307 6.34 4.34 31.32
N SER A 308 7.63 4.54 31.02
CA SER A 308 8.08 5.48 29.98
C SER A 308 7.67 5.07 28.57
N ARG A 309 7.35 3.78 28.36
CA ARG A 309 6.95 3.21 27.06
C ARG A 309 5.43 3.04 26.90
N LEU A 310 4.64 3.26 27.96
CA LEU A 310 3.19 3.21 27.87
C LEU A 310 2.68 4.34 26.97
N ARG A 311 1.76 4.01 26.06
CA ARG A 311 1.05 4.98 25.21
C ARG A 311 -0.40 4.56 25.12
N ASP A 312 -1.30 5.46 25.52
CA ASP A 312 -2.75 5.28 25.38
C ASP A 312 -3.23 6.13 24.20
N TRP A 313 -3.84 5.46 23.22
CA TRP A 313 -4.41 6.07 22.01
C TRP A 313 -5.94 5.90 21.96
N ILE A 314 -6.54 5.27 22.99
CA ILE A 314 -7.98 5.00 23.11
C ILE A 314 -8.66 6.10 23.94
N SER A 315 -7.97 6.60 24.97
CA SER A 315 -8.50 7.65 25.86
C SER A 315 -8.64 9.02 25.21
#